data_AF-A0A0C9VRA1-F1
#
_entry.id   AF-A0A0C9VRA1-F1
#
_cell.length_a   1.000
_cell.length_b   1.000
_cell.length_c   1.000
_cell.angle_alpha   90.00
_cell.angle_beta   90.00
_cell.angle_gamma   90.00
#
_symmetry.space_group_name_H-M   'P 1'
#
loop_
_entity.id
_entity.type
_entity.pdbx_description
1 polymer ?
#
loop_
_entity_poly.entity_id
_entity_poly.type
_entity_poly.pdbx_seq_one_letter_code
_entity_poly.pdbx_strand_id
1 'polypeptide(L)'
;MARASDIFSDNPDAHIKEVKSWLKSKGVRDFEPVSLFSDQLTKETVKEIEEFANSINENRSTAAIKKAMVKNIPRHAVLKPAHAIYRLQNQHFALGDRVTMVQDSGGVPLSVKGVVIGLSSNAMDIAWDVPFMSGVTLGDRCSQYRGSTVEFNSCLNLSNPQFIASTHPKSAPPPRPNVPFKPRAGPYPAIRPPPGQAAAAGFRPAPQSNQRYVYDRI
;
A
#
# COMPACT_ATOMS: atom_id res chain seq x y z
N MET A 1 16.76 -30.71 13.95
CA MET A 1 15.30 -30.51 13.86
C MET A 1 14.65 -31.31 14.96
N ALA A 2 13.68 -30.75 15.68
CA ALA A 2 12.84 -31.52 16.59
C ALA A 2 11.99 -32.51 15.77
N ARG A 3 12.00 -33.78 16.17
CA ARG A 3 11.17 -34.84 15.59
C ARG A 3 9.82 -34.89 16.30
N ALA A 4 8.82 -35.47 15.64
CA ALA A 4 7.49 -35.68 16.20
C ALA A 4 7.53 -36.43 17.54
N SER A 5 8.42 -37.41 17.63
CA SER A 5 8.73 -38.22 18.81
C SER A 5 9.32 -37.43 19.97
N ASP A 6 9.87 -36.24 19.74
CA ASP A 6 10.51 -35.43 20.78
C ASP A 6 9.47 -34.63 21.60
N ILE A 7 8.22 -34.56 21.11
CA ILE A 7 7.12 -33.78 21.69
C ILE A 7 5.93 -34.68 22.04
N PHE A 8 5.59 -35.65 21.19
CA PHE A 8 4.47 -36.57 21.40
C PHE A 8 4.98 -37.97 21.70
N SER A 9 4.57 -38.51 22.85
CA SER A 9 4.97 -39.85 23.31
C SER A 9 4.12 -40.96 22.70
N ASP A 10 2.86 -40.69 22.38
CA ASP A 10 1.91 -41.66 21.84
C ASP A 10 1.57 -41.30 20.39
N ASN A 11 1.59 -42.28 19.48
CA ASN A 11 1.34 -42.14 18.03
C ASN A 11 1.69 -40.75 17.42
N PRO A 12 2.98 -40.37 17.37
CA PRO A 12 3.42 -39.00 17.11
C PRO A 12 3.01 -38.48 15.72
N ASP A 13 2.95 -39.35 14.71
CA ASP A 13 2.56 -38.98 13.35
C ASP A 13 1.06 -38.66 13.25
N ALA A 14 0.21 -39.38 14.00
CA ALA A 14 -1.23 -39.12 14.03
C ALA A 14 -1.53 -37.76 14.67
N HIS A 15 -0.88 -37.42 15.78
CA HIS A 15 -1.06 -36.12 16.43
C HIS A 15 -0.56 -34.96 15.56
N ILE A 16 0.56 -35.10 14.85
CA ILE A 16 0.99 -34.08 13.89
C ILE A 16 -0.05 -33.89 12.78
N LYS A 17 -0.66 -34.96 12.29
CA LYS A 17 -1.69 -34.89 11.25
C LYS A 17 -2.94 -34.17 11.78
N GLU A 18 -3.35 -34.46 13.01
CA GLU A 18 -4.44 -33.77 13.70
C GLU A 18 -4.15 -32.26 13.86
N VAL A 19 -2.98 -31.90 14.38
CA VAL A 19 -2.54 -30.49 14.55
C VAL A 19 -2.52 -29.76 13.20
N LYS A 20 -1.98 -30.39 12.14
CA LYS A 20 -2.01 -29.82 10.79
C LYS A 20 -3.42 -29.61 10.27
N SER A 21 -4.32 -30.56 10.53
CA SER A 21 -5.74 -30.45 10.14
C SER A 21 -6.44 -29.31 10.89
N TRP A 22 -6.18 -29.20 12.19
CA TRP A 22 -6.70 -28.12 13.03
C TRP A 22 -6.17 -26.74 12.60
N LEU A 23 -4.86 -26.60 12.33
CA LEU A 23 -4.29 -25.36 11.80
C LEU A 23 -4.90 -24.98 10.45
N LYS A 24 -5.22 -25.97 9.61
CA LYS A 24 -5.91 -25.75 8.33
C LYS A 24 -7.36 -25.31 8.54
N SER A 25 -8.10 -25.91 9.46
CA SER A 25 -9.48 -25.50 9.76
C SER A 25 -9.56 -24.09 10.37
N LYS A 26 -8.48 -23.62 11.00
CA LYS A 26 -8.33 -22.25 11.50
C LYS A 26 -7.85 -21.23 10.47
N GLY A 27 -7.58 -21.64 9.22
CA GLY A 27 -7.17 -20.73 8.15
C GLY A 27 -5.76 -20.15 8.31
N VAL A 28 -4.89 -20.78 9.11
CA VAL A 28 -3.54 -20.24 9.41
C VAL A 28 -2.63 -20.15 8.18
N ARG A 29 -2.97 -20.85 7.09
CA ARG A 29 -2.21 -20.80 5.83
C ARG A 29 -2.72 -19.75 4.85
N ASP A 30 -3.87 -19.13 5.14
CA ASP A 30 -4.53 -18.19 4.24
C ASP A 30 -4.12 -16.73 4.54
N PHE A 31 -3.21 -16.53 5.50
CA PHE A 31 -2.64 -15.22 5.77
C PHE A 31 -1.73 -14.77 4.63
N GLU A 32 -2.00 -13.58 4.11
CA GLU A 32 -1.09 -12.92 3.19
C GLU A 32 0.21 -12.56 3.92
N PRO A 33 1.40 -12.86 3.35
CA PRO A 33 2.66 -12.43 3.92
C PRO A 33 2.80 -10.91 3.73
N VAL A 34 2.54 -10.15 4.79
CA VAL A 34 2.66 -8.68 4.79
C VAL A 34 4.02 -8.25 5.34
N SER A 35 4.59 -7.19 4.77
CA SER A 35 5.79 -6.55 5.33
C SER A 35 5.51 -6.04 6.74
N LEU A 36 6.43 -6.29 7.67
CA LEU A 36 6.37 -5.72 9.03
C LEU A 36 6.41 -4.18 9.03
N PHE A 37 6.76 -3.59 7.89
CA PHE A 37 6.92 -2.15 7.75
C PHE A 37 5.83 -1.47 6.91
N SER A 38 4.72 -2.17 6.65
CA SER A 38 3.59 -1.59 5.92
C SER A 38 2.34 -1.54 6.77
N ASP A 39 1.72 -0.37 6.86
CA ASP A 39 0.40 -0.19 7.43
C ASP A 39 -0.64 -0.42 6.33
N GLN A 40 -1.71 -1.17 6.61
CA GLN A 40 -2.76 -1.48 5.65
C GLN A 40 -4.14 -1.48 6.32
N LEU A 41 -5.18 -1.11 5.57
CA LEU A 41 -6.57 -1.26 6.00
C LEU A 41 -7.05 -2.71 5.83
N THR A 42 -8.02 -3.12 6.65
CA THR A 42 -8.60 -4.46 6.56
C THR A 42 -9.46 -4.60 5.30
N LYS A 43 -9.64 -5.84 4.84
CA LYS A 43 -10.42 -6.14 3.64
C LYS A 43 -11.87 -5.66 3.77
N GLU A 44 -12.47 -5.78 4.96
CA GLU A 44 -13.84 -5.31 5.18
C GLU A 44 -13.94 -3.79 4.99
N THR A 45 -13.01 -3.03 5.55
CA THR A 45 -12.99 -1.57 5.41
C THR A 45 -12.77 -1.12 3.97
N VAL A 46 -11.88 -1.80 3.22
CA VAL A 46 -11.67 -1.48 1.80
C VAL A 46 -12.96 -1.72 0.99
N LYS A 47 -13.68 -2.80 1.28
CA LYS A 47 -14.98 -3.09 0.64
C LYS A 47 -16.01 -2.00 0.93
N GLU A 48 -16.14 -1.56 2.19
CA GLU A 48 -17.03 -0.46 2.57
C GLU A 48 -16.67 0.85 1.84
N ILE A 49 -15.37 1.16 1.70
CA ILE A 49 -14.89 2.33 0.96
C ILE A 49 -15.29 2.24 -0.52
N GLU A 50 -15.17 1.06 -1.15
CA GLU A 50 -15.57 0.85 -2.54
C GLU A 50 -17.08 1.01 -2.74
N GLU A 51 -17.88 0.40 -1.86
CA GLU A 51 -19.35 0.53 -1.90
C GLU A 51 -19.77 1.98 -1.75
N PHE A 52 -19.15 2.72 -0.82
CA PHE A 52 -19.38 4.14 -0.66
C PHE A 52 -18.97 4.94 -1.92
N ALA A 53 -17.81 4.66 -2.49
CA ALA A 53 -17.36 5.31 -3.74
C ALA A 53 -18.31 5.03 -4.91
N ASN A 54 -18.86 3.82 -5.01
CA ASN A 54 -19.88 3.46 -6.01
C ASN A 54 -21.15 4.30 -5.84
N SER A 55 -21.67 4.39 -4.61
CA SER A 55 -22.86 5.20 -4.33
C SER A 55 -22.68 6.68 -4.72
N ILE A 56 -21.47 7.24 -4.53
CA ILE A 56 -21.17 8.61 -4.93
C ILE A 56 -21.12 8.73 -6.46
N ASN A 57 -20.50 7.77 -7.13
CA ASN A 57 -20.36 7.78 -8.58
C ASN A 57 -21.69 7.59 -9.30
N GLU A 58 -22.58 6.75 -8.78
CA GLU A 58 -23.94 6.55 -9.30
C GLU A 58 -24.77 7.82 -9.20
N ASN A 59 -24.62 8.58 -8.10
CA ASN A 59 -25.31 9.84 -7.88
C ASN A 59 -24.61 11.05 -8.54
N ARG A 60 -23.54 10.83 -9.30
CA ARG A 60 -22.73 11.91 -9.86
C ARG A 60 -23.42 12.56 -11.07
N SER A 61 -23.97 13.73 -10.85
CA SER A 61 -24.51 14.59 -11.90
C SER A 61 -23.41 15.39 -12.60
N THR A 62 -23.34 15.32 -13.94
CA THR A 62 -22.47 16.18 -14.76
C THR A 62 -22.86 17.65 -14.68
N ALA A 63 -24.14 17.95 -14.40
CA ALA A 63 -24.64 19.31 -14.23
C ALA A 63 -24.09 20.00 -12.95
N ALA A 64 -23.60 19.22 -11.98
CA ALA A 64 -22.98 19.77 -10.77
C ALA A 64 -21.56 20.34 -11.03
N ILE A 65 -20.94 20.00 -12.17
CA ILE A 65 -19.58 20.45 -12.50
C ILE A 65 -19.63 21.88 -13.06
N LYS A 66 -19.40 22.86 -12.18
CA LYS A 66 -19.31 24.27 -12.57
C LYS A 66 -17.96 24.55 -13.23
N LYS A 67 -18.00 24.99 -14.49
CA LYS A 67 -16.82 25.56 -15.16
C LYS A 67 -16.59 26.97 -14.61
N ALA A 68 -15.42 27.23 -14.06
CA ALA A 68 -15.01 28.57 -13.63
C ALA A 68 -13.85 29.05 -14.50
N MET A 69 -13.98 30.24 -15.10
CA MET A 69 -12.86 30.90 -15.76
C MET A 69 -12.11 31.76 -14.75
N VAL A 70 -10.86 31.39 -14.45
CA VAL A 70 -9.99 32.13 -13.54
C VAL A 70 -8.84 32.70 -14.36
N LYS A 71 -8.64 34.02 -14.30
CA LYS A 71 -7.61 34.75 -15.04
C LYS A 71 -6.47 35.19 -14.10
N ASN A 72 -5.29 35.45 -14.68
CA ASN A 72 -4.12 35.97 -13.97
C ASN A 72 -3.61 35.08 -12.82
N ILE A 73 -3.69 33.75 -12.98
CA ILE A 73 -3.18 32.80 -11.98
C ILE A 73 -1.64 32.82 -12.00
N PRO A 74 -0.99 33.02 -10.84
CA PRO A 74 0.46 32.91 -10.74
C PRO A 74 0.96 31.51 -11.13
N ARG A 75 2.12 31.44 -11.80
CA ARG A 75 2.72 30.15 -12.23
C ARG A 75 2.97 29.18 -11.08
N HIS A 76 3.32 29.68 -9.88
CA HIS A 76 3.57 28.83 -8.72
C HIS A 76 2.31 28.16 -8.17
N ALA A 77 1.13 28.68 -8.52
CA ALA A 77 -0.17 28.13 -8.12
C ALA A 77 -0.71 27.06 -9.09
N VAL A 78 0.00 26.80 -10.20
CA VAL A 78 -0.37 25.76 -11.17
C VAL A 78 0.71 24.69 -11.19
N LEU A 79 0.29 23.43 -11.22
CA LEU A 79 1.17 22.29 -11.35
C LEU A 79 1.01 21.69 -12.75
N LYS A 80 2.12 21.57 -13.47
CA LYS A 80 2.18 20.76 -14.69
C LYS A 80 2.29 19.27 -14.30
N PRO A 81 1.39 18.39 -14.76
CA PRO A 81 1.42 16.94 -14.49
C PRO A 81 2.79 16.28 -14.66
N ALA A 82 3.46 16.51 -15.80
CA ALA A 82 4.82 16.02 -16.07
C ALA A 82 5.89 16.39 -15.02
N HIS A 83 5.65 17.41 -14.19
CA HIS A 83 6.59 17.83 -13.15
C HIS A 83 6.25 17.30 -11.76
N ALA A 84 5.20 16.48 -11.61
CA ALA A 84 4.73 15.95 -10.34
C ALA A 84 5.87 15.31 -9.52
N ILE A 85 6.68 14.45 -10.15
CA ILE A 85 7.81 13.72 -9.55
C ILE A 85 8.76 14.65 -8.77
N TYR A 86 9.05 15.84 -9.30
CA TYR A 86 9.98 16.81 -8.70
C TYR A 86 9.29 17.87 -7.84
N ARG A 87 7.98 18.08 -8.04
CA ARG A 87 7.22 19.14 -7.36
C ARG A 87 6.46 18.65 -6.15
N LEU A 88 6.03 17.39 -6.12
CA LEU A 88 5.25 16.75 -5.07
C LEU A 88 6.13 15.90 -4.14
N GLN A 89 7.31 16.42 -3.81
CA GLN A 89 8.21 15.75 -2.88
C GLN A 89 7.75 15.95 -1.44
N ASN A 90 8.05 14.97 -0.59
CA ASN A 90 7.88 15.08 0.85
C ASN A 90 6.42 15.35 1.30
N GLN A 91 5.45 14.95 0.48
CA GLN A 91 4.05 14.98 0.88
C GLN A 91 3.80 13.88 1.91
N HIS A 92 3.10 14.24 2.99
CA HIS A 92 2.66 13.31 4.02
C HIS A 92 1.37 12.65 3.59
N PHE A 93 1.29 11.34 3.82
CA PHE A 93 0.12 10.51 3.59
C PHE A 93 -0.16 9.66 4.84
N ALA A 94 -1.44 9.43 5.10
CA ALA A 94 -1.93 8.50 6.10
C ALA A 94 -2.92 7.52 5.45
N LEU A 95 -3.15 6.38 6.11
CA LEU A 95 -4.24 5.48 5.72
C LEU A 95 -5.59 6.22 5.77
N GLY A 96 -6.43 5.98 4.77
CA GLY A 96 -7.71 6.65 4.62
C GLY A 96 -7.64 8.03 3.95
N ASP A 97 -6.45 8.56 3.65
CA ASP A 97 -6.33 9.84 2.96
C ASP A 97 -6.92 9.75 1.54
N ARG A 98 -7.62 10.82 1.17
CA ARG A 98 -8.17 11.02 -0.16
C ARG A 98 -7.07 11.57 -1.06
N VAL A 99 -6.89 10.95 -2.23
CA VAL A 99 -5.81 11.32 -3.16
C VAL A 99 -6.33 11.43 -4.58
N THR A 100 -5.60 12.16 -5.42
CA THR A 100 -5.81 12.22 -6.87
C THR A 100 -4.52 11.92 -7.61
N MET A 101 -4.62 11.17 -8.71
CA MET A 101 -3.51 10.95 -9.63
C MET A 101 -3.18 12.23 -10.37
N VAL A 102 -1.90 12.64 -10.36
CA VAL A 102 -1.42 13.86 -11.00
C VAL A 102 -0.39 13.57 -12.08
N GLN A 103 0.36 12.47 -11.98
CA GLN A 103 1.29 12.08 -13.01
C GLN A 103 0.55 11.75 -14.32
N ASP A 104 1.05 12.27 -15.44
CA ASP A 104 0.47 12.10 -16.79
C ASP A 104 1.00 10.87 -17.54
N SER A 105 1.84 10.07 -16.88
CA SER A 105 2.43 8.85 -17.39
C SER A 105 2.19 7.70 -16.41
N GLY A 106 2.15 6.47 -16.94
CA GLY A 106 1.89 5.26 -16.16
C GLY A 106 0.55 4.61 -16.50
N GLY A 107 0.16 3.61 -15.70
CA GLY A 107 -1.05 2.81 -15.93
C GLY A 107 -2.34 3.40 -15.32
N VAL A 108 -2.23 4.40 -14.45
CA VAL A 108 -3.39 5.02 -13.78
C VAL A 108 -3.84 6.25 -14.56
N PRO A 109 -5.13 6.42 -14.88
CA PRO A 109 -5.60 7.60 -15.61
C PRO A 109 -5.44 8.90 -14.80
N LEU A 110 -5.07 9.98 -15.50
CA LEU A 110 -4.89 11.30 -14.91
C LEU A 110 -6.18 11.79 -14.21
N SER A 111 -6.02 12.43 -13.05
CA SER A 111 -7.12 13.02 -12.25
C SER A 111 -8.15 12.03 -11.69
N VAL A 112 -7.89 10.72 -11.77
CA VAL A 112 -8.68 9.74 -11.03
C VAL A 112 -8.41 9.91 -9.54
N LYS A 113 -9.47 9.80 -8.74
CA LYS A 113 -9.42 9.90 -7.28
C LYS A 113 -9.52 8.53 -6.65
N GLY A 114 -8.93 8.41 -5.47
CA GLY A 114 -8.88 7.16 -4.71
C GLY A 114 -8.62 7.41 -3.24
N VAL A 115 -8.57 6.33 -2.47
CA VAL A 115 -8.25 6.33 -1.04
C VAL A 115 -6.98 5.53 -0.82
N VAL A 116 -6.08 6.04 0.03
CA VAL A 116 -4.89 5.30 0.47
C VAL A 116 -5.32 4.17 1.39
N ILE A 117 -5.11 2.93 0.95
CA ILE A 117 -5.47 1.71 1.69
C ILE A 117 -4.24 0.97 2.25
N GLY A 118 -3.04 1.33 1.78
CA GLY A 118 -1.79 0.79 2.27
C GLY A 118 -0.65 1.78 2.13
N LEU A 119 0.29 1.76 3.07
CA LEU A 119 1.49 2.57 3.08
C LEU A 119 2.71 1.67 3.27
N SER A 120 3.71 1.84 2.41
CA SER A 120 5.02 1.21 2.52
C SER A 120 6.10 2.28 2.66
N SER A 121 7.38 1.90 2.66
CA SER A 121 8.48 2.85 2.84
C SER A 121 8.69 3.81 1.65
N ASN A 122 8.33 3.40 0.43
CA ASN A 122 8.58 4.16 -0.80
C ASN A 122 7.35 4.29 -1.73
N ALA A 123 6.27 3.58 -1.43
CA ALA A 123 5.06 3.57 -2.24
C ALA A 123 3.80 3.48 -1.36
N MET A 124 2.65 3.74 -1.97
CA MET A 124 1.34 3.59 -1.36
C MET A 124 0.42 2.78 -2.25
N ASP A 125 -0.44 1.99 -1.60
CA ASP A 125 -1.51 1.26 -2.25
C ASP A 125 -2.79 2.09 -2.20
N ILE A 126 -3.43 2.24 -3.34
CA ILE A 126 -4.63 3.06 -3.49
C ILE A 126 -5.75 2.22 -4.07
N ALA A 127 -6.94 2.33 -3.47
CA ALA A 127 -8.19 1.90 -4.07
C ALA A 127 -8.82 3.09 -4.82
N TRP A 128 -8.93 2.98 -6.14
CA TRP A 128 -9.47 4.03 -6.99
C TRP A 128 -11.00 4.00 -7.03
N ASP A 129 -11.61 5.17 -7.19
CA ASP A 129 -13.06 5.32 -7.23
C ASP A 129 -13.70 4.71 -8.46
N VAL A 130 -12.93 4.58 -9.55
CA VAL A 130 -13.41 4.15 -10.85
C VAL A 130 -12.50 3.02 -11.34
N PRO A 131 -13.06 1.92 -11.88
CA PRO A 131 -12.25 0.85 -12.44
C PRO A 131 -11.52 1.28 -13.72
N PHE A 132 -10.32 0.75 -13.92
CA PHE A 132 -9.49 0.99 -15.11
C PHE A 132 -8.65 -0.23 -15.45
N MET A 133 -8.26 -0.37 -16.73
CA MET A 133 -7.69 -1.60 -17.29
C MET A 133 -6.44 -2.12 -16.56
N SER A 134 -5.59 -1.23 -16.07
CA SER A 134 -4.35 -1.60 -15.37
C SER A 134 -4.53 -1.79 -13.87
N GLY A 135 -5.75 -1.68 -13.34
CA GLY A 135 -6.02 -1.88 -11.93
C GLY A 135 -5.96 -3.36 -11.53
N VAL A 136 -5.45 -3.62 -10.33
CA VAL A 136 -5.25 -4.95 -9.75
C VAL A 136 -6.07 -5.10 -8.46
N THR A 137 -6.14 -6.30 -7.88
CA THR A 137 -6.86 -6.56 -6.63
C THR A 137 -6.04 -6.33 -5.36
N LEU A 138 -4.74 -6.01 -5.52
CA LEU A 138 -3.78 -5.79 -4.43
C LEU A 138 -3.77 -6.94 -3.39
N GLY A 139 -3.80 -8.19 -3.86
CA GLY A 139 -3.86 -9.36 -2.96
C GLY A 139 -5.29 -9.69 -2.50
N ASP A 140 -6.28 -9.46 -3.38
CA ASP A 140 -7.70 -9.66 -3.05
C ASP A 140 -8.17 -8.78 -1.88
N ARG A 141 -7.62 -7.56 -1.81
CA ARG A 141 -8.04 -6.51 -0.86
C ARG A 141 -9.08 -5.58 -1.46
N CYS A 142 -8.99 -5.32 -2.76
CA CYS A 142 -9.92 -4.50 -3.51
C CYS A 142 -10.45 -5.26 -4.73
N SER A 143 -11.56 -4.79 -5.30
CA SER A 143 -12.11 -5.39 -6.52
C SER A 143 -11.15 -5.28 -7.71
N GLN A 144 -11.34 -6.16 -8.70
CA GLN A 144 -10.53 -6.15 -9.92
C GLN A 144 -10.65 -4.80 -10.62
N TYR A 145 -9.56 -4.35 -11.25
CA TYR A 145 -9.50 -3.06 -11.95
C TYR A 145 -9.53 -1.82 -11.05
N ARG A 146 -9.45 -1.95 -9.72
CA ARG A 146 -9.50 -0.79 -8.79
C ARG A 146 -8.24 -0.46 -8.04
N GLY A 147 -7.36 -1.41 -7.80
CA GLY A 147 -6.17 -1.19 -6.97
C GLY A 147 -4.96 -0.80 -7.79
N SER A 148 -4.06 0.01 -7.22
CA SER A 148 -2.68 0.11 -7.72
C SER A 148 -1.72 0.55 -6.63
N THR A 149 -0.47 0.12 -6.75
CA THR A 149 0.66 0.65 -5.99
C THR A 149 1.31 1.78 -6.77
N VAL A 150 1.50 2.95 -6.15
CA VAL A 150 2.10 4.14 -6.78
C VAL A 150 3.08 4.84 -5.85
N GLU A 151 3.98 5.65 -6.41
CA GLU A 151 4.94 6.46 -5.65
C GLU A 151 4.26 7.66 -4.98
N PHE A 152 4.83 8.16 -3.88
CA PHE A 152 4.27 9.30 -3.14
C PHE A 152 4.15 10.59 -3.97
N ASN A 153 5.05 10.78 -4.92
CA ASN A 153 5.14 11.98 -5.76
C ASN A 153 4.25 11.93 -7.02
N SER A 154 3.55 10.82 -7.28
CA SER A 154 2.63 10.71 -8.43
C SER A 154 1.24 11.26 -8.13
N CYS A 155 0.89 11.39 -6.85
CA CYS A 155 -0.44 11.77 -6.38
C CYS A 155 -0.41 13.04 -5.53
N LEU A 156 -1.56 13.68 -5.39
CA LEU A 156 -1.78 14.79 -4.48
C LEU A 156 -2.79 14.42 -3.40
N ASN A 157 -2.42 14.65 -2.14
CA ASN A 157 -3.26 14.47 -0.96
C ASN A 157 -4.31 15.59 -0.86
N LEU A 158 -5.58 15.18 -0.90
CA LEU A 158 -6.76 16.03 -0.81
C LEU A 158 -7.32 16.10 0.62
N SER A 159 -7.05 15.09 1.46
CA SER A 159 -7.46 15.09 2.87
C SER A 159 -6.58 16.01 3.73
N ASN A 160 -5.27 15.98 3.49
CA ASN A 160 -4.30 16.89 4.10
C ASN A 160 -3.55 17.69 3.02
N PRO A 161 -4.15 18.78 2.51
CA PRO A 161 -3.58 19.53 1.41
C PRO A 161 -2.31 20.29 1.81
N GLN A 162 -1.16 19.86 1.28
CA GLN A 162 0.16 20.41 1.61
C GLN A 162 0.75 21.32 0.53
N PHE A 163 0.12 21.39 -0.65
CA PHE A 163 0.58 22.19 -1.79
C PHE A 163 -0.44 23.27 -2.18
N ILE A 164 -1.12 23.86 -1.19
CA ILE A 164 -2.04 24.97 -1.42
C ILE A 164 -1.23 26.22 -1.78
N ALA A 165 -1.60 26.86 -2.89
CA ALA A 165 -1.06 28.14 -3.32
C ALA A 165 -2.18 29.13 -3.58
N SER A 166 -1.96 30.41 -3.25
CA SER A 166 -2.93 31.46 -3.53
C SER A 166 -2.98 31.77 -5.03
N THR A 167 -4.20 31.86 -5.56
CA THR A 167 -4.48 32.23 -6.96
C THR A 167 -4.40 33.74 -7.20
N HIS A 168 -4.15 34.55 -6.16
CA HIS A 168 -4.03 36.00 -6.29
C HIS A 168 -2.75 36.39 -7.05
N PRO A 169 -2.79 37.30 -8.05
CA PRO A 169 -1.65 37.60 -8.92
C PRO A 169 -0.36 38.02 -8.19
N LYS A 170 -0.49 38.67 -7.03
CA LYS A 170 0.61 39.18 -6.21
C LYS A 170 0.99 38.25 -5.04
N SER A 171 0.54 36.99 -5.05
CA SER A 171 0.85 36.07 -3.96
C SER A 171 2.30 35.61 -4.00
N ALA A 172 2.89 35.41 -2.83
CA ALA A 172 4.20 34.77 -2.71
C ALA A 172 4.08 33.25 -2.89
N PRO A 173 5.13 32.57 -3.39
CA PRO A 173 5.18 31.12 -3.42
C PRO A 173 5.06 30.53 -2.01
N PRO A 174 4.22 29.51 -1.78
CA PRO A 174 4.12 28.87 -0.47
C PRO A 174 5.40 28.09 -0.14
N PRO A 175 5.76 27.98 1.15
CA PRO A 175 6.83 27.11 1.59
C PRO A 175 6.49 25.66 1.25
N ARG A 176 7.47 24.91 0.73
CA ARG A 176 7.29 23.49 0.41
C ARG A 176 7.66 22.62 1.61
N PRO A 177 7.04 21.43 1.75
CA PRO A 177 7.48 20.45 2.73
C PRO A 177 8.96 20.12 2.53
N ASN A 178 9.81 20.50 3.48
CA ASN A 178 11.26 20.27 3.42
C ASN A 178 11.68 19.02 4.21
N VAL A 179 10.82 18.51 5.10
CA VAL A 179 11.08 17.32 5.89
C VAL A 179 10.75 16.10 5.05
N PRO A 180 11.72 15.18 4.79
CA PRO A 180 11.45 13.96 4.05
C PRO A 180 10.31 13.17 4.68
N PHE A 181 9.31 12.82 3.87
CA PHE A 181 8.24 11.93 4.33
C PHE A 181 8.81 10.53 4.51
N LYS A 182 8.88 10.10 5.76
CA LYS A 182 9.33 8.76 6.16
C LYS A 182 8.16 8.11 6.89
N PRO A 183 7.19 7.53 6.17
CA PRO A 183 6.03 6.90 6.80
C PRO A 183 6.52 5.94 7.87
N ARG A 184 6.00 6.11 9.09
CA ARG A 184 6.41 5.28 10.22
C ARG A 184 5.81 3.90 10.01
N ALA A 185 6.71 2.96 9.84
CA ALA A 185 6.41 1.56 9.67
C ALA A 185 6.02 0.91 11.01
N GLY A 186 4.76 1.00 11.40
CA GLY A 186 4.19 0.31 12.57
C GLY A 186 4.95 0.49 13.90
N PRO A 187 4.59 -0.28 14.95
CA PRO A 187 5.48 -0.49 16.08
C PRO A 187 6.72 -1.28 15.64
N TYR A 188 7.90 -0.93 16.18
CA TYR A 188 9.12 -1.69 15.87
C TYR A 188 8.90 -3.19 16.14
N PRO A 189 9.28 -4.08 15.21
CA PRO A 189 9.23 -5.49 15.50
C PRO A 189 10.10 -5.78 16.73
N ALA A 190 9.60 -6.61 17.65
CA ALA A 190 10.34 -7.01 18.85
C ALA A 190 11.70 -7.62 18.49
N ILE A 191 11.80 -8.21 17.29
CA ILE A 191 13.01 -8.77 16.71
C ILE A 191 13.47 -7.87 15.56
N ARG A 192 14.62 -7.22 15.74
CA ARG A 192 15.25 -6.40 14.70
C ARG A 192 16.21 -7.26 13.87
N PRO A 193 16.16 -7.21 12.52
CA PRO A 193 17.15 -7.89 11.71
C PRO A 193 18.56 -7.29 11.93
N PRO A 194 19.64 -8.07 11.78
CA PRO A 194 21.01 -7.56 11.81
C PRO A 194 21.24 -6.44 10.78
N PRO A 195 22.22 -5.55 11.00
CA PRO A 195 22.54 -4.48 10.06
C PRO A 195 22.75 -5.01 8.63
N GLY A 196 22.04 -4.43 7.65
CA GLY A 196 22.13 -4.82 6.24
C GLY A 196 21.17 -5.93 5.78
N GLN A 197 20.37 -6.52 6.67
CA GLN A 197 19.32 -7.46 6.28
C GLN A 197 17.94 -6.78 6.23
N ALA A 198 17.22 -6.95 5.12
CA ALA A 198 15.82 -6.55 5.01
C ALA A 198 14.95 -7.39 5.97
N ALA A 199 13.94 -6.78 6.59
CA ALA A 199 12.95 -7.55 7.33
C ALA A 199 12.23 -8.48 6.34
N ALA A 200 12.35 -9.78 6.56
CA ALA A 200 11.67 -10.76 5.74
C ALA A 200 10.25 -10.97 6.27
N ALA A 201 9.25 -10.78 5.41
CA ALA A 201 7.89 -11.24 5.65
C ALA A 201 7.82 -12.76 5.42
N GLY A 202 6.97 -13.45 6.19
CA GLY A 202 6.59 -14.85 5.95
C GLY A 202 7.43 -15.93 6.64
N PHE A 203 6.86 -17.14 6.67
CA PHE A 203 7.49 -18.33 7.23
C PHE A 203 8.59 -18.84 6.31
N ARG A 204 9.85 -18.80 6.74
CA ARG A 204 10.96 -19.47 6.05
C ARG A 204 11.20 -20.83 6.70
N PRO A 205 11.01 -21.94 5.98
CA PRO A 205 11.53 -23.21 6.46
C PRO A 205 13.05 -23.10 6.63
N ALA A 206 13.58 -23.64 7.72
CA ALA A 206 15.01 -23.61 8.00
C ALA A 206 15.79 -24.26 6.83
N PRO A 207 16.97 -23.73 6.47
CA PRO A 207 17.81 -24.33 5.44
C PRO A 207 18.07 -25.79 5.79
N GLN A 208 17.77 -26.70 4.86
CA GLN A 208 18.05 -28.12 5.03
C GLN A 208 19.57 -28.29 5.16
N SER A 209 20.02 -28.77 6.32
CA SER A 209 21.41 -29.19 6.49
C SER A 209 21.66 -30.37 5.56
N ASN A 210 22.35 -30.12 4.45
CA ASN A 210 22.87 -31.18 3.59
C ASN A 210 23.86 -32.01 4.42
N GLN A 211 23.40 -33.12 5.00
CA GLN A 211 24.29 -34.15 5.51
C GLN A 211 25.03 -34.73 4.30
N ARG A 212 26.27 -34.30 4.11
CA ARG A 212 27.23 -35.00 3.26
C ARG A 212 27.43 -36.39 3.86
N TYR A 213 26.89 -37.41 3.20
CA TYR A 213 27.28 -38.78 3.44
C TYR A 213 28.76 -38.91 3.06
N VAL A 214 29.63 -39.03 4.07
CA VAL A 214 31.00 -39.49 3.88
C VAL A 214 30.90 -40.97 3.57
N TYR A 215 31.12 -41.33 2.30
CA TYR A 215 31.42 -42.70 1.94
C TYR A 215 32.82 -43.02 2.47
N ASP A 216 32.90 -43.90 3.47
CA ASP A 216 34.15 -44.60 3.78
C ASP A 216 34.58 -45.37 2.53
N ARG A 217 35.80 -45.08 2.06
CA ARG A 217 36.50 -45.93 1.10
C ARG A 217 37.39 -46.88 1.89
N ILE A 218 37.14 -48.17 1.68
CA ILE A 218 38.03 -49.35 1.70
C ILE A 218 38.94 -49.47 2.92
#